data_AF-A0AAA9YYY4-F1
#
_entry.id   AF-A0AAA9YYY4-F1
#
_cell.length_a   1.000
_cell.length_b   1.000
_cell.length_c   1.000
_cell.angle_alpha   90.00
_cell.angle_beta   90.00
_cell.angle_gamma   90.00
#
_symmetry.space_group_name_H-M   'P 1'
#
loop_
_entity.id
_entity.type
_entity.pdbx_description
1 polymer ?
#
loop_
_entity_poly.entity_id
_entity_poly.type
_entity_poly.pdbx_seq_one_letter_code
_entity_poly.pdbx_strand_id
1 'polypeptide(L)'
;MFKRSNNGSSTKQLVEKFNKEKLKSNKSNSKKNSAQGDPERVVGDARSEERMSNSQDIFAHSLIHTNKIFNQIYGFKNRKVLAHVGFLLNVNIVEAMLVRFSKDFAVTKSHRFRERNDLQYAFTYYHFLMSESRNKSVSEIFDDFDTDGSGTWSDREIRTLLTKIYNLPLDWSAVRYFEEVVTNCSLQQNNFVPLEHQEEQKIVYPTLVYERYEDSTIPTVTKSLVLACHELTDMMKMNFAQTPLYKYHVNQKTGIYSNFKMLTSNITQVVDALDELRKNPKKFNCINDNLSEDNPEENQLISALLEDFYLSLFPVRSQFELENNYRNRFQYYDDYRAWFARKTLFRNGVYAFCLVAFLVCVKMLCFRHKGKFARTLVFLSSRTDYNTI
;
A
#
# COMPACT_ATOMS: atom_id res chain seq x y z
N MET A 1 -66.25 -2.22 -8.41
CA MET A 1 -65.51 -3.37 -7.82
C MET A 1 -64.69 -4.03 -8.92
N PHE A 2 -63.43 -3.63 -9.09
CA PHE A 2 -62.49 -4.27 -10.04
C PHE A 2 -61.12 -4.37 -9.36
N LYS A 3 -60.68 -5.60 -9.08
CA LYS A 3 -59.34 -5.92 -8.55
C LYS A 3 -58.35 -5.97 -9.71
N ARG A 4 -57.31 -5.13 -9.67
CA ARG A 4 -56.14 -5.21 -10.56
C ARG A 4 -55.05 -6.06 -9.90
N SER A 5 -54.62 -7.11 -10.60
CA SER A 5 -53.54 -8.02 -10.22
C SER A 5 -52.18 -7.38 -10.52
N ASN A 6 -51.38 -7.12 -9.48
CA ASN A 6 -49.99 -6.67 -9.61
C ASN A 6 -49.10 -7.89 -9.84
N ASN A 7 -48.60 -8.06 -11.08
CA ASN A 7 -47.62 -9.08 -11.43
C ASN A 7 -46.30 -8.40 -11.80
N GLY A 8 -45.51 -8.06 -10.78
CA GLY A 8 -44.14 -7.58 -10.91
C GLY A 8 -43.20 -8.56 -10.22
N SER A 9 -42.71 -9.56 -10.96
CA SER A 9 -41.69 -10.48 -10.47
C SER A 9 -40.39 -9.68 -10.22
N SER A 10 -39.99 -9.57 -8.96
CA SER A 10 -38.74 -8.92 -8.55
C SER A 10 -37.55 -9.59 -9.24
N THR A 11 -36.57 -8.80 -9.70
CA THR A 11 -35.30 -9.25 -10.30
C THR A 11 -34.64 -10.39 -9.50
N LYS A 12 -34.85 -10.41 -8.18
CA LYS A 12 -34.41 -11.49 -7.27
C LYS A 12 -35.01 -12.85 -7.61
N GLN A 13 -36.30 -12.92 -7.96
CA GLN A 13 -36.99 -14.17 -8.33
C GLN A 13 -36.52 -14.70 -9.69
N LEU A 14 -36.21 -13.81 -10.63
CA LEU A 14 -35.62 -14.17 -11.93
C LEU A 14 -34.21 -14.78 -11.75
N VAL A 15 -33.38 -14.18 -10.90
CA VAL A 15 -32.03 -14.68 -10.58
C VAL A 15 -32.09 -16.02 -9.84
N GLU A 16 -33.00 -16.20 -8.88
CA GLU A 16 -33.18 -17.48 -8.18
C GLU A 16 -33.67 -18.60 -9.11
N LYS A 17 -34.57 -18.29 -10.04
CA LYS A 17 -35.05 -19.25 -11.04
C LYS A 17 -33.93 -19.66 -12.00
N PHE A 18 -33.16 -18.68 -12.51
CA PHE A 18 -32.01 -18.94 -13.37
C PHE A 18 -30.96 -19.82 -12.68
N ASN A 19 -30.65 -19.55 -11.40
CA ASN A 19 -29.70 -20.34 -10.62
C ASN A 19 -30.20 -21.77 -10.38
N LYS A 20 -31.51 -21.97 -10.10
CA LYS A 20 -32.11 -23.30 -9.97
C LYS A 20 -32.07 -24.10 -11.28
N GLU A 21 -32.30 -23.45 -12.41
CA GLU A 21 -32.27 -24.10 -13.73
C GLU A 21 -30.83 -24.51 -14.11
N LYS A 22 -29.83 -23.66 -13.83
CA LYS A 22 -28.41 -23.99 -14.05
C LYS A 22 -27.91 -25.14 -13.16
N LEU A 23 -28.41 -25.22 -11.93
CA LEU A 23 -28.09 -26.34 -11.02
C LEU A 23 -28.69 -27.67 -11.50
N LYS A 24 -29.88 -27.63 -12.12
CA LYS A 24 -30.51 -28.82 -12.71
C LYS A 24 -29.78 -29.29 -13.98
N SER A 25 -29.37 -28.37 -14.85
CA SER A 25 -28.63 -28.73 -16.08
C SER A 25 -27.24 -29.30 -15.79
N ASN A 26 -26.55 -28.80 -14.76
CA ASN A 26 -25.28 -29.37 -14.31
C ASN A 26 -25.44 -30.78 -13.71
N LYS A 27 -26.53 -31.05 -12.99
CA LYS A 27 -26.85 -32.40 -12.49
C LYS A 27 -27.20 -33.39 -13.61
N SER A 28 -27.88 -32.95 -14.67
CA SER A 28 -28.19 -33.82 -15.81
C SER A 28 -26.97 -34.13 -16.67
N ASN A 29 -26.05 -33.17 -16.84
CA ASN A 29 -24.81 -33.39 -17.60
C ASN A 29 -23.83 -34.31 -16.86
N SER A 30 -23.80 -34.27 -15.52
CA SER A 30 -22.99 -35.20 -14.72
C SER A 30 -23.49 -36.66 -14.78
N LYS A 31 -24.80 -36.88 -14.99
CA LYS A 31 -25.38 -38.23 -15.15
C LYS A 31 -25.25 -38.82 -16.56
N LYS A 32 -25.07 -37.98 -17.60
CA LYS A 32 -24.86 -38.46 -18.97
C LYS A 32 -23.44 -38.94 -19.25
N ASN A 33 -22.44 -38.42 -18.55
CA ASN A 33 -21.04 -38.82 -18.73
C ASN A 33 -20.65 -40.11 -17.98
N SER A 34 -21.58 -40.73 -17.24
CA SER A 34 -21.35 -41.94 -16.44
C SER A 34 -22.00 -43.21 -17.03
N ALA A 35 -22.59 -43.13 -18.23
CA ALA A 35 -23.40 -44.21 -18.81
C ALA A 35 -22.86 -44.77 -20.14
N GLN A 36 -21.55 -44.70 -20.40
CA GLN A 36 -20.95 -45.29 -21.59
C GLN A 36 -19.59 -45.93 -21.27
N GLY A 37 -19.63 -47.25 -21.04
CA GLY A 37 -18.48 -48.13 -20.86
C GLY A 37 -18.97 -49.58 -20.85
N ASP A 38 -18.69 -50.31 -21.92
CA ASP A 38 -19.12 -51.69 -22.17
C ASP A 38 -18.46 -52.72 -21.21
N PRO A 39 -19.06 -53.92 -21.04
CA PRO A 39 -18.66 -54.90 -20.04
C PRO A 39 -17.88 -56.07 -20.66
N GLU A 40 -16.62 -56.29 -20.25
CA GLU A 40 -16.03 -57.64 -20.34
C GLU A 40 -14.78 -57.85 -19.46
N ARG A 41 -14.89 -58.84 -18.55
CA ARG A 41 -13.85 -59.70 -17.90
C ARG A 41 -12.75 -58.98 -17.10
N VAL A 42 -12.42 -59.36 -15.85
CA VAL A 42 -11.96 -60.68 -15.38
C VAL A 42 -12.23 -60.78 -13.87
N VAL A 43 -12.74 -61.94 -13.43
CA VAL A 43 -12.86 -62.32 -12.02
C VAL A 43 -11.45 -62.51 -11.44
N GLY A 44 -11.00 -61.60 -10.58
CA GLY A 44 -9.71 -61.65 -9.92
C GLY A 44 -9.68 -60.78 -8.67
N ASP A 45 -9.76 -61.43 -7.51
CA ASP A 45 -9.44 -60.96 -6.15
C ASP A 45 -10.14 -59.68 -5.61
N ALA A 46 -11.41 -59.87 -5.21
CA ALA A 46 -12.29 -58.84 -4.63
C ALA A 46 -11.89 -58.35 -3.21
N ARG A 47 -10.79 -58.83 -2.61
CA ARG A 47 -10.43 -58.47 -1.22
C ARG A 47 -9.56 -57.21 -1.08
N SER A 48 -8.89 -56.77 -2.13
CA SER A 48 -8.00 -55.59 -2.11
C SER A 48 -8.69 -54.30 -2.55
N GLU A 49 -9.66 -54.35 -3.48
CA GLU A 49 -10.33 -53.15 -4.00
C GLU A 49 -11.36 -52.55 -3.01
N GLU A 50 -12.04 -53.40 -2.22
CA GLU A 50 -13.06 -52.95 -1.26
C GLU A 50 -12.47 -52.11 -0.10
N ARG A 51 -11.20 -52.33 0.24
CA ARG A 51 -10.48 -51.54 1.26
C ARG A 51 -9.99 -50.18 0.74
N MET A 52 -9.66 -50.08 -0.55
CA MET A 52 -9.21 -48.81 -1.16
C MET A 52 -10.36 -47.82 -1.38
N SER A 53 -11.56 -48.32 -1.71
CA SER A 53 -12.79 -47.51 -1.86
C SER A 53 -13.18 -46.80 -0.55
N ASN A 54 -13.11 -47.50 0.59
CA ASN A 54 -13.45 -46.91 1.90
C ASN A 54 -12.45 -45.86 2.39
N SER A 55 -11.16 -45.95 2.05
CA SER A 55 -10.14 -45.00 2.53
C SER A 55 -10.28 -43.61 1.89
N GLN A 56 -10.61 -43.55 0.60
CA GLN A 56 -10.92 -42.29 -0.09
C GLN A 56 -12.17 -41.63 0.50
N ASP A 57 -13.18 -42.44 0.83
CA ASP A 57 -14.41 -41.99 1.46
C ASP A 57 -14.14 -41.41 2.88
N ILE A 58 -13.32 -42.09 3.68
CA ILE A 58 -12.95 -41.63 5.03
C ILE A 58 -12.17 -40.30 4.99
N PHE A 59 -11.25 -40.12 4.04
CA PHE A 59 -10.54 -38.85 3.87
C PHE A 59 -11.49 -37.70 3.50
N ALA A 60 -12.41 -37.93 2.56
CA ALA A 60 -13.40 -36.94 2.18
C ALA A 60 -14.32 -36.59 3.36
N HIS A 61 -14.77 -37.58 4.12
CA HIS A 61 -15.61 -37.39 5.30
C HIS A 61 -14.93 -36.57 6.40
N SER A 62 -13.67 -36.87 6.72
CA SER A 62 -12.91 -36.10 7.71
C SER A 62 -12.61 -34.66 7.26
N LEU A 63 -12.43 -34.41 5.96
CA LEU A 63 -12.38 -33.04 5.42
C LEU A 63 -13.71 -32.29 5.62
N ILE A 64 -14.84 -32.94 5.31
CA ILE A 64 -16.17 -32.36 5.51
C ILE A 64 -16.40 -32.05 6.99
N HIS A 65 -16.03 -32.99 7.88
CA HIS A 65 -16.11 -32.82 9.32
C HIS A 65 -15.27 -31.63 9.80
N THR A 66 -14.00 -31.57 9.38
CA THR A 66 -13.11 -30.44 9.71
C THR A 66 -13.70 -29.11 9.23
N ASN A 67 -14.18 -29.03 7.99
CA ASN A 67 -14.77 -27.79 7.48
C ASN A 67 -16.07 -27.40 8.21
N LYS A 68 -16.86 -28.39 8.67
CA LYS A 68 -18.04 -28.14 9.51
C LYS A 68 -17.66 -27.49 10.84
N ILE A 69 -16.64 -27.99 11.54
CA ILE A 69 -16.12 -27.39 12.77
C ILE A 69 -15.66 -25.95 12.51
N PHE A 70 -14.89 -25.74 11.44
CA PHE A 70 -14.43 -24.41 11.07
C PHE A 70 -15.57 -23.44 10.73
N ASN A 71 -16.64 -23.92 10.10
CA ASN A 71 -17.84 -23.11 9.84
C ASN A 71 -18.56 -22.71 11.14
N GLN A 72 -18.57 -23.58 12.14
CA GLN A 72 -19.17 -23.28 13.45
C GLN A 72 -18.36 -22.24 14.21
N ILE A 73 -17.02 -22.28 14.13
CA ILE A 73 -16.14 -21.39 14.91
C ILE A 73 -15.86 -20.06 14.19
N TYR A 74 -15.60 -20.08 12.88
CA TYR A 74 -15.16 -18.89 12.11
C TYR A 74 -16.18 -18.42 11.07
N GLY A 75 -17.38 -19.00 11.09
CA GLY A 75 -18.40 -18.71 10.09
C GLY A 75 -18.17 -19.41 8.75
N PHE A 76 -19.19 -19.32 7.90
CA PHE A 76 -19.24 -20.01 6.62
C PHE A 76 -18.25 -19.42 5.62
N LYS A 77 -17.32 -20.24 5.13
CA LYS A 77 -16.34 -19.85 4.10
C LYS A 77 -16.13 -20.97 3.09
N ASN A 78 -15.87 -20.61 1.83
CA ASN A 78 -15.44 -21.56 0.81
C ASN A 78 -13.95 -21.89 0.99
N ARG A 79 -13.66 -22.88 1.86
CA ARG A 79 -12.30 -23.31 2.19
C ARG A 79 -11.80 -24.34 1.17
N LYS A 80 -10.63 -24.07 0.58
CA LYS A 80 -9.98 -24.97 -0.38
C LYS A 80 -9.09 -25.99 0.33
N VAL A 81 -9.03 -27.19 -0.22
CA VAL A 81 -8.09 -28.23 0.20
C VAL A 81 -6.73 -27.95 -0.44
N LEU A 82 -5.67 -28.06 0.34
CA LEU A 82 -4.30 -27.88 -0.14
C LEU A 82 -3.81 -29.17 -0.81
N ALA A 83 -3.09 -29.06 -1.91
CA ALA A 83 -2.46 -30.20 -2.57
C ALA A 83 -1.37 -30.80 -1.67
N HIS A 84 -0.97 -32.05 -1.95
CA HIS A 84 0.16 -32.70 -1.28
C HIS A 84 1.46 -31.95 -1.59
N VAL A 85 1.89 -31.12 -0.64
CA VAL A 85 3.13 -30.34 -0.68
C VAL A 85 3.84 -30.46 0.67
N GLY A 86 5.14 -30.13 0.70
CA GLY A 86 5.85 -29.97 1.97
C GLY A 86 5.28 -28.80 2.76
N PHE A 87 4.94 -29.03 4.03
CA PHE A 87 4.41 -28.00 4.93
C PHE A 87 5.52 -27.49 5.85
N LEU A 88 5.70 -26.18 5.91
CA LEU A 88 6.49 -25.51 6.96
C LEU A 88 5.54 -25.02 8.04
N LEU A 89 5.78 -25.44 9.27
CA LEU A 89 4.88 -25.23 10.40
C LEU A 89 5.58 -24.42 11.48
N ASN A 90 4.87 -23.45 12.04
CA ASN A 90 5.33 -22.69 13.19
C ASN A 90 4.79 -23.34 14.47
N VAL A 91 5.69 -23.71 15.39
CA VAL A 91 5.35 -24.41 16.63
C VAL A 91 4.30 -23.65 17.45
N ASN A 92 4.45 -22.33 17.62
CA ASN A 92 3.52 -21.52 18.42
C ASN A 92 2.10 -21.52 17.82
N ILE A 93 1.99 -21.51 16.48
CA ILE A 93 0.69 -21.58 15.80
C ILE A 93 0.07 -22.98 15.97
N VAL A 94 0.89 -24.03 15.91
CA VAL A 94 0.43 -25.41 16.17
C VAL A 94 -0.08 -25.53 17.61
N GLU A 95 0.64 -25.02 18.60
CA GLU A 95 0.22 -25.06 20.00
C GLU A 95 -1.09 -24.29 20.22
N ALA A 96 -1.20 -23.07 19.67
CA ALA A 96 -2.44 -22.29 19.74
C ALA A 96 -3.62 -23.00 19.07
N MET A 97 -3.38 -23.66 17.93
CA MET A 97 -4.38 -24.47 17.24
C MET A 97 -4.82 -25.67 18.09
N LEU A 98 -3.88 -26.39 18.70
CA LEU A 98 -4.17 -27.53 19.56
C LEU A 98 -5.00 -27.13 20.80
N VAL A 99 -4.74 -25.94 21.37
CA VAL A 99 -5.56 -25.38 22.45
C VAL A 99 -6.97 -25.06 21.95
N ARG A 100 -7.08 -24.37 20.80
CA ARG A 100 -8.36 -23.95 20.21
C ARG A 100 -9.31 -25.12 19.92
N PHE A 101 -8.76 -26.22 19.40
CA PHE A 101 -9.52 -27.41 19.00
C PHE A 101 -9.23 -28.63 19.89
N SER A 102 -8.93 -28.39 21.17
CA SER A 102 -8.48 -29.43 22.11
C SER A 102 -9.39 -30.66 22.16
N LYS A 103 -10.71 -30.46 22.14
CA LYS A 103 -11.70 -31.56 22.12
C LYS A 103 -11.65 -32.38 20.84
N ASP A 104 -11.61 -31.72 19.69
CA ASP A 104 -11.62 -32.37 18.37
C ASP A 104 -10.29 -33.09 18.09
N PHE A 105 -9.16 -32.54 18.57
CA PHE A 105 -7.86 -33.20 18.52
C PHE A 105 -7.77 -34.40 19.47
N ALA A 106 -8.43 -34.36 20.64
CA ALA A 106 -8.48 -35.52 21.54
C ALA A 106 -9.20 -36.71 20.89
N VAL A 107 -10.29 -36.44 20.17
CA VAL A 107 -10.99 -37.45 19.35
C VAL A 107 -10.05 -37.99 18.26
N THR A 108 -9.44 -37.09 17.48
CA THR A 108 -8.51 -37.47 16.41
C THR A 108 -7.34 -38.33 16.93
N LYS A 109 -6.80 -37.99 18.10
CA LYS A 109 -5.69 -38.71 18.75
C LYS A 109 -6.10 -40.09 19.28
N SER A 110 -7.38 -40.29 19.59
CA SER A 110 -7.88 -41.57 20.11
C SER A 110 -7.91 -42.66 19.03
N HIS A 111 -7.92 -42.28 17.76
CA HIS A 111 -7.96 -43.21 16.64
C HIS A 111 -6.55 -43.62 16.20
N ARG A 112 -6.36 -44.93 15.96
CA ARG A 112 -5.10 -45.48 15.42
C ARG A 112 -4.94 -45.23 13.92
N PHE A 113 -6.05 -45.28 13.20
CA PHE A 113 -6.15 -45.01 11.77
C PHE A 113 -7.13 -43.87 11.55
N ARG A 114 -7.06 -43.23 10.37
CA ARG A 114 -7.94 -42.11 10.06
C ARG A 114 -9.41 -42.55 10.16
N GLU A 115 -10.21 -41.72 10.81
CA GLU A 115 -11.66 -41.88 10.96
C GLU A 115 -12.42 -40.67 10.40
N ARG A 116 -13.73 -40.84 10.20
CA ARG A 116 -14.60 -39.84 9.55
C ARG A 116 -14.77 -38.54 10.34
N ASN A 117 -14.52 -38.58 11.64
CA ASN A 117 -14.61 -37.46 12.59
C ASN A 117 -13.22 -36.93 13.01
N ASP A 118 -12.17 -37.27 12.26
CA ASP A 118 -10.84 -36.70 12.50
C ASP A 118 -10.72 -35.28 11.95
N LEU A 119 -9.87 -34.49 12.62
CA LEU A 119 -9.35 -33.25 12.05
C LEU A 119 -8.27 -33.54 11.01
N GLN A 120 -8.45 -32.95 9.84
CA GLN A 120 -7.44 -32.99 8.78
C GLN A 120 -6.34 -31.97 9.09
N TYR A 121 -5.17 -32.46 9.51
CA TYR A 121 -4.11 -31.63 10.08
C TYR A 121 -3.69 -30.45 9.20
N ALA A 122 -3.31 -30.70 7.94
CA ALA A 122 -2.89 -29.62 7.04
C ALA A 122 -4.03 -28.63 6.78
N PHE A 123 -5.25 -29.12 6.53
CA PHE A 123 -6.42 -28.27 6.36
C PHE A 123 -6.64 -27.39 7.61
N THR A 124 -6.59 -28.00 8.80
CA THR A 124 -6.79 -27.33 10.08
C THR A 124 -5.74 -26.23 10.30
N TYR A 125 -4.46 -26.54 10.13
CA TYR A 125 -3.37 -25.58 10.37
C TYR A 125 -3.49 -24.32 9.52
N TYR A 126 -3.61 -24.48 8.20
CA TYR A 126 -3.65 -23.31 7.30
C TYR A 126 -4.93 -22.52 7.44
N HIS A 127 -6.08 -23.20 7.60
CA HIS A 127 -7.35 -22.47 7.80
C HIS A 127 -7.44 -21.84 9.18
N PHE A 128 -6.80 -22.39 10.21
CA PHE A 128 -6.67 -21.75 11.53
C PHE A 128 -5.84 -20.48 11.40
N LEU A 129 -4.65 -20.59 10.82
CA LEU A 129 -3.76 -19.46 10.58
C LEU A 129 -4.45 -18.32 9.81
N MET A 130 -5.22 -18.66 8.77
CA MET A 130 -5.96 -17.67 7.96
C MET A 130 -7.25 -17.14 8.61
N SER A 131 -7.80 -17.83 9.62
CA SER A 131 -9.09 -17.45 10.23
C SER A 131 -8.94 -16.75 11.57
N GLU A 132 -7.83 -16.95 12.28
CA GLU A 132 -7.56 -16.25 13.52
C GLU A 132 -7.41 -14.74 13.29
N SER A 133 -8.11 -13.97 14.11
CA SER A 133 -8.16 -12.51 14.02
C SER A 133 -8.01 -11.91 15.40
N ARG A 134 -7.49 -10.68 15.44
CA ARG A 134 -7.42 -9.85 16.63
C ARG A 134 -8.13 -8.54 16.37
N ASN A 135 -8.54 -7.87 17.45
CA ASN A 135 -9.03 -6.51 17.37
C ASN A 135 -7.87 -5.54 17.61
N LYS A 136 -7.63 -4.65 16.65
CA LYS A 136 -6.77 -3.48 16.82
C LYS A 136 -7.41 -2.50 17.77
N SER A 137 -6.58 -1.83 18.58
CA SER A 137 -6.99 -0.65 19.33
C SER A 137 -7.24 0.53 18.38
N VAL A 138 -8.03 1.51 18.82
CA VAL A 138 -8.27 2.74 18.04
C VAL A 138 -6.96 3.51 17.82
N SER A 139 -6.03 3.47 18.78
CA SER A 139 -4.70 4.06 18.58
C SER A 139 -3.93 3.37 17.46
N GLU A 140 -3.92 2.03 17.41
CA GLU A 140 -3.27 1.31 16.31
C GLU A 140 -3.92 1.63 14.96
N ILE A 141 -5.25 1.78 14.92
CA ILE A 141 -5.97 2.18 13.70
C ILE A 141 -5.57 3.61 13.32
N PHE A 142 -5.46 4.52 14.29
CA PHE A 142 -5.00 5.89 14.04
C PHE A 142 -3.64 5.90 13.34
N ASP A 143 -2.71 5.12 13.89
CA ASP A 143 -1.33 5.00 13.40
C ASP A 143 -1.23 4.33 12.03
N ASP A 144 -2.22 3.52 11.62
CA ASP A 144 -2.24 2.95 10.27
C ASP A 144 -2.51 4.01 9.18
N PHE A 145 -3.14 5.14 9.53
CA PHE A 145 -3.52 6.22 8.62
C PHE A 145 -2.67 7.49 8.77
N ASP A 146 -1.94 7.63 9.88
CA ASP A 146 -0.92 8.66 10.11
C ASP A 146 0.37 8.28 9.38
N THR A 147 0.37 8.51 8.07
CA THR A 147 1.38 8.07 7.11
C THR A 147 2.70 8.83 7.22
N ASP A 148 2.68 10.06 7.75
CA ASP A 148 3.88 10.85 8.03
C ASP A 148 4.35 10.76 9.49
N GLY A 149 3.56 10.15 10.37
CA GLY A 149 3.88 10.00 11.80
C GLY A 149 3.81 11.32 12.56
N SER A 150 3.03 12.29 12.06
CA SER A 150 2.84 13.59 12.69
C SER A 150 2.00 13.49 13.97
N GLY A 151 1.24 12.41 14.19
CA GLY A 151 0.31 12.30 15.32
C GLY A 151 -1.01 13.05 15.09
N THR A 152 -1.23 13.51 13.86
CA THR A 152 -2.40 14.22 13.37
C THR A 152 -2.79 13.68 12.00
N TRP A 153 -4.07 13.76 11.61
CA TRP A 153 -4.44 13.46 10.23
C TRP A 153 -4.51 14.69 9.34
N SER A 154 -3.84 14.63 8.19
CA SER A 154 -3.99 15.61 7.11
C SER A 154 -5.27 15.36 6.29
N ASP A 155 -5.65 16.32 5.44
CA ASP A 155 -6.84 16.16 4.59
C ASP A 155 -6.68 14.98 3.60
N ARG A 156 -5.44 14.69 3.20
CA ARG A 156 -5.08 13.54 2.34
C ARG A 156 -5.26 12.20 3.03
N GLU A 157 -4.87 12.13 4.30
CA GLU A 157 -5.03 10.93 5.13
C GLU A 157 -6.50 10.70 5.45
N ILE A 158 -7.23 11.77 5.77
CA ILE A 158 -8.69 11.75 5.93
C ILE A 158 -9.36 11.24 4.65
N ARG A 159 -8.97 11.73 3.47
CA ARG A 159 -9.51 11.21 2.19
C ARG A 159 -9.24 9.71 2.06
N THR A 160 -8.01 9.27 2.34
CA THR A 160 -7.63 7.85 2.27
C THR A 160 -8.46 6.98 3.22
N LEU A 161 -8.69 7.44 4.45
CA LEU A 161 -9.59 6.83 5.41
C LEU A 161 -11.02 6.72 4.85
N LEU A 162 -11.58 7.83 4.38
CA LEU A 162 -12.96 7.88 3.87
C LEU A 162 -13.18 6.97 2.67
N THR A 163 -12.23 6.87 1.74
CA THR A 163 -12.32 5.94 0.59
C THR A 163 -12.39 4.47 1.02
N LYS A 164 -11.84 4.10 2.19
CA LYS A 164 -11.93 2.74 2.72
C LYS A 164 -13.26 2.45 3.42
N ILE A 165 -13.87 3.47 4.03
CA ILE A 165 -15.16 3.34 4.74
C ILE A 165 -16.33 3.36 3.74
N TYR A 166 -16.36 4.37 2.87
CA TYR A 166 -17.49 4.62 1.98
C TYR A 166 -17.32 3.97 0.62
N ASN A 167 -18.42 3.85 -0.12
CA ASN A 167 -18.36 3.41 -1.52
C ASN A 167 -17.80 4.52 -2.41
N LEU A 168 -17.21 4.12 -3.54
CA LEU A 168 -16.70 5.04 -4.55
C LEU A 168 -17.74 5.20 -5.68
N PRO A 169 -17.82 6.38 -6.33
CA PRO A 169 -17.08 7.62 -6.04
C PRO A 169 -17.43 8.21 -4.67
N LEU A 170 -16.48 8.90 -4.03
CA LEU A 170 -16.70 9.44 -2.69
C LEU A 170 -17.73 10.58 -2.77
N ASP A 171 -18.86 10.41 -2.09
CA ASP A 171 -19.90 11.44 -2.04
C ASP A 171 -19.47 12.60 -1.14
N TRP A 172 -19.76 13.83 -1.56
CA TRP A 172 -19.49 15.04 -0.80
C TRP A 172 -20.22 15.04 0.56
N SER A 173 -21.38 14.39 0.63
CA SER A 173 -22.11 14.21 1.89
C SER A 173 -21.30 13.44 2.94
N ALA A 174 -20.47 12.47 2.53
CA ALA A 174 -19.65 11.67 3.43
C ALA A 174 -18.49 12.49 4.02
N VAL A 175 -17.87 13.35 3.20
CA VAL A 175 -16.82 14.27 3.65
C VAL A 175 -17.39 15.28 4.64
N ARG A 176 -18.51 15.91 4.30
CA ARG A 176 -19.18 16.89 5.18
C ARG A 176 -19.63 16.28 6.50
N TYR A 177 -20.17 15.06 6.47
CA TYR A 177 -20.56 14.36 7.69
C TYR A 177 -19.34 14.11 8.60
N PHE A 178 -18.21 13.69 8.02
CA PHE A 178 -16.98 13.50 8.78
C PHE A 178 -16.48 14.82 9.38
N GLU A 179 -16.48 15.89 8.61
CA GLU A 179 -16.12 17.24 9.07
C GLU A 179 -17.01 17.70 10.24
N GLU A 180 -18.33 17.49 10.14
CA GLU A 180 -19.29 17.85 11.20
C GLU A 180 -19.00 17.07 12.49
N VAL A 181 -18.75 15.76 12.39
CA VAL A 181 -18.39 14.91 13.53
C VAL A 181 -17.09 15.40 14.19
N VAL A 182 -16.05 15.67 13.40
CA VAL A 182 -14.77 16.17 13.92
C VAL A 182 -14.95 17.54 14.59
N THR A 183 -15.70 18.43 13.97
CA THR A 183 -15.99 19.78 14.49
C THR A 183 -16.72 19.70 15.82
N ASN A 184 -17.78 18.90 15.90
CA ASN A 184 -18.53 18.70 17.13
C ASN A 184 -17.67 18.09 18.24
N CYS A 185 -16.88 17.06 17.92
CA CYS A 185 -15.98 16.45 18.89
C CYS A 185 -14.87 17.41 19.37
N SER A 186 -14.34 18.25 18.47
CA SER A 186 -13.35 19.27 18.82
C SER A 186 -13.94 20.33 19.77
N LEU A 187 -15.13 20.83 19.45
CA LEU A 187 -15.85 21.77 20.32
C LEU A 187 -16.16 21.17 21.69
N GLN A 188 -16.63 19.92 21.75
CA GLN A 188 -16.92 19.24 23.02
C GLN A 188 -15.66 19.09 23.90
N GLN A 189 -14.51 18.77 23.32
CA GLN A 189 -13.25 18.66 24.07
C GLN A 189 -12.78 19.99 24.63
N ASN A 190 -13.04 21.08 23.92
CA ASN A 190 -12.59 22.42 24.28
C ASN A 190 -13.70 23.24 24.98
N ASN A 191 -14.57 22.59 25.76
CA ASN A 191 -15.66 23.22 26.52
C ASN A 191 -16.56 24.15 25.68
N PHE A 192 -16.81 23.81 24.42
CA PHE A 192 -17.59 24.56 23.44
C PHE A 192 -17.04 25.96 23.11
N VAL A 193 -15.75 26.21 23.37
CA VAL A 193 -15.09 27.43 22.91
C VAL A 193 -14.92 27.36 21.38
N PRO A 194 -15.40 28.34 20.59
CA PRO A 194 -15.22 28.35 19.15
C PRO A 194 -13.73 28.34 18.76
N LEU A 195 -13.38 27.65 17.67
CA LEU A 195 -12.01 27.47 17.17
C LEU A 195 -11.24 28.80 17.08
N GLU A 196 -11.91 29.89 16.67
CA GLU A 196 -11.34 31.23 16.54
C GLU A 196 -10.81 31.82 17.87
N HIS A 197 -11.32 31.34 19.01
CA HIS A 197 -10.99 31.82 20.36
C HIS A 197 -10.06 30.85 21.13
N GLN A 198 -9.60 29.77 20.48
CA GLN A 198 -8.72 28.79 21.09
C GLN A 198 -7.25 29.19 20.92
N GLU A 199 -6.69 29.96 21.86
CA GLU A 199 -5.26 30.37 21.84
C GLU A 199 -4.30 29.16 21.85
N GLU A 200 -4.72 27.99 22.35
CA GLU A 200 -3.94 26.76 22.39
C GLU A 200 -3.85 26.03 21.02
N GLN A 201 -4.66 26.38 20.02
CA GLN A 201 -4.46 25.90 18.64
C GLN A 201 -3.35 26.65 17.90
N LYS A 202 -2.70 27.65 18.53
CA LYS A 202 -1.36 28.13 18.11
C LYS A 202 -0.23 27.16 18.47
N ILE A 203 -0.53 25.99 19.03
CA ILE A 203 0.44 24.89 19.04
C ILE A 203 0.65 24.50 17.58
N VAL A 204 1.86 24.74 17.08
CA VAL A 204 2.30 24.31 15.74
C VAL A 204 2.10 22.81 15.67
N TYR A 205 1.02 22.39 15.01
CA TYR A 205 0.80 20.99 14.73
C TYR A 205 1.86 20.55 13.70
N PRO A 206 2.40 19.33 13.84
CA PRO A 206 3.42 18.81 12.95
C PRO A 206 2.94 18.59 11.51
N THR A 207 1.62 18.57 11.27
CA THR A 207 1.07 18.62 9.91
C THR A 207 1.49 19.93 9.27
N LEU A 208 2.34 19.83 8.24
CA LEU A 208 2.85 21.00 7.54
C LEU A 208 1.70 21.73 6.86
N VAL A 209 1.77 23.07 6.79
CA VAL A 209 0.66 23.91 6.28
C VAL A 209 0.19 23.49 4.88
N TYR A 210 1.08 22.95 4.05
CA TYR A 210 0.78 22.49 2.70
C TYR A 210 0.17 21.07 2.61
N GLU A 211 0.06 20.35 3.73
CA GLU A 211 -0.67 19.07 3.84
C GLU A 211 -2.18 19.29 4.06
N ARG A 212 -2.59 20.55 4.28
CA ARG A 212 -4.00 20.96 4.33
C ARG A 212 -4.41 21.59 3.01
N TYR A 213 -5.63 21.29 2.57
CA TYR A 213 -6.24 22.02 1.47
C TYR A 213 -6.50 23.48 1.89
N GLU A 214 -6.31 24.42 0.97
CA GLU A 214 -6.44 25.86 1.27
C GLU A 214 -7.83 26.23 1.78
N ASP A 215 -8.85 25.47 1.38
CA ASP A 215 -10.26 25.63 1.76
C ASP A 215 -10.72 24.71 2.90
N SER A 216 -9.80 23.99 3.55
CA SER A 216 -10.13 23.05 4.62
C SER A 216 -10.55 23.76 5.91
N THR A 217 -11.81 23.56 6.30
CA THR A 217 -12.41 24.03 7.55
C THR A 217 -12.31 23.01 8.70
N ILE A 218 -11.74 21.84 8.44
CA ILE A 218 -11.66 20.73 9.40
C ILE A 218 -10.73 21.13 10.57
N PRO A 219 -11.11 20.97 11.84
CA PRO A 219 -10.18 21.15 12.96
C PRO A 219 -9.02 20.17 12.89
N THR A 220 -7.89 20.47 13.54
CA THR A 220 -6.77 19.51 13.58
C THR A 220 -7.17 18.19 14.22
N VAL A 221 -7.08 17.10 13.46
CA VAL A 221 -7.49 15.77 13.91
C VAL A 221 -6.35 15.07 14.63
N THR A 222 -6.21 15.31 15.93
CA THR A 222 -5.19 14.66 16.77
C THR A 222 -5.61 13.25 17.19
N LYS A 223 -4.62 12.39 17.52
CA LYS A 223 -4.91 11.08 18.12
C LYS A 223 -5.79 11.18 19.38
N SER A 224 -5.53 12.17 20.25
CA SER A 224 -6.34 12.40 21.45
C SER A 224 -7.79 12.78 21.13
N LEU A 225 -8.01 13.57 20.07
CA LEU A 225 -9.35 13.90 19.58
C LEU A 225 -10.11 12.63 19.20
N VAL A 226 -9.50 11.78 18.37
CA VAL A 226 -10.11 10.53 17.89
C VAL A 226 -10.41 9.56 19.03
N LEU A 227 -9.50 9.43 20.00
CA LEU A 227 -9.66 8.51 21.14
C LEU A 227 -10.77 8.92 22.11
N ALA A 228 -11.00 10.22 22.31
CA ALA A 228 -12.04 10.70 23.21
C ALA A 228 -13.39 10.98 22.51
N CYS A 229 -13.42 11.03 21.18
CA CYS A 229 -14.64 11.13 20.39
C CYS A 229 -15.27 9.74 20.18
N HIS A 230 -16.43 9.48 20.79
CA HIS A 230 -17.12 8.19 20.72
C HIS A 230 -17.52 7.80 19.29
N GLU A 231 -18.06 8.75 18.52
CA GLU A 231 -18.50 8.54 17.14
C GLU A 231 -17.35 8.12 16.22
N LEU A 232 -16.20 8.80 16.32
CA LEU A 232 -14.99 8.44 15.58
C LEU A 232 -14.43 7.09 16.05
N THR A 233 -14.37 6.85 17.36
CA THR A 233 -13.92 5.58 17.92
C THR A 233 -14.76 4.40 17.42
N ASP A 234 -16.07 4.54 17.37
CA ASP A 234 -16.97 3.50 16.87
C ASP A 234 -16.82 3.31 15.37
N MET A 235 -16.74 4.40 14.59
CA MET A 235 -16.47 4.36 13.15
C MET A 235 -15.17 3.58 12.87
N MET A 236 -14.09 3.85 13.62
CA MET A 236 -12.81 3.14 13.47
C MET A 236 -12.96 1.66 13.80
N LYS A 237 -13.60 1.34 14.92
CA LYS A 237 -13.76 -0.06 15.35
C LYS A 237 -14.59 -0.87 14.36
N MET A 238 -15.70 -0.32 13.87
CA MET A 238 -16.60 -1.02 12.95
C MET A 238 -15.94 -1.34 11.62
N ASN A 239 -15.04 -0.47 11.13
CA ASN A 239 -14.44 -0.63 9.81
C ASN A 239 -13.05 -1.28 9.84
N PHE A 240 -12.27 -1.10 10.91
CA PHE A 240 -10.84 -1.43 10.92
C PHE A 240 -10.35 -2.24 12.13
N ALA A 241 -11.18 -2.50 13.15
CA ALA A 241 -10.69 -3.25 14.32
C ALA A 241 -10.28 -4.67 13.97
N GLN A 242 -11.07 -5.39 13.20
CA GLN A 242 -10.80 -6.81 12.93
C GLN A 242 -9.67 -6.96 11.91
N THR A 243 -8.54 -7.51 12.34
CA THR A 243 -7.39 -7.78 11.48
C THR A 243 -6.90 -9.22 11.65
N PRO A 244 -6.32 -9.86 10.63
CA PRO A 244 -5.70 -11.19 10.78
C PRO A 244 -4.65 -11.19 11.89
N LEU A 245 -4.71 -12.19 12.78
CA LEU A 245 -3.71 -12.36 13.83
C LEU A 245 -2.37 -12.78 13.24
N TYR A 246 -2.40 -13.72 12.29
CA TYR A 246 -1.21 -14.21 11.61
C TYR A 246 -1.11 -13.62 10.20
N LYS A 247 0.11 -13.25 9.82
CA LYS A 247 0.39 -12.80 8.46
C LYS A 247 0.31 -14.00 7.51
N TYR A 248 -0.49 -13.86 6.46
CA TYR A 248 -0.58 -14.87 5.42
C TYR A 248 -0.80 -14.23 4.06
N HIS A 249 -0.53 -15.02 3.03
CA HIS A 249 -0.71 -14.60 1.66
C HIS A 249 -1.20 -15.79 0.83
N VAL A 250 -2.35 -15.63 0.18
CA VAL A 250 -2.91 -16.66 -0.71
C VAL A 250 -2.63 -16.27 -2.14
N ASN A 251 -1.72 -17.00 -2.80
CA ASN A 251 -1.44 -16.78 -4.21
C ASN A 251 -2.60 -17.32 -5.06
N GLN A 252 -3.44 -16.44 -5.59
CA GLN A 252 -4.41 -16.80 -6.61
C GLN A 252 -3.72 -16.67 -7.98
N LYS A 253 -3.98 -17.60 -8.91
CA LYS A 253 -3.38 -17.57 -10.25
C LYS A 253 -3.66 -16.21 -10.94
N THR A 254 -2.58 -15.44 -11.14
CA THR A 254 -2.39 -14.24 -11.99
C THR A 254 -3.35 -13.05 -11.82
N GLY A 255 -2.80 -11.82 -11.76
CA GLY A 255 -3.56 -10.57 -11.91
C GLY A 255 -3.95 -9.82 -10.63
N ILE A 256 -3.64 -10.32 -9.43
CA ILE A 256 -4.03 -9.66 -8.17
C ILE A 256 -2.96 -8.70 -7.62
N TYR A 257 -1.70 -8.83 -8.04
CA TYR A 257 -0.61 -8.03 -7.46
C TYR A 257 -0.46 -6.65 -8.07
N SER A 258 -1.11 -6.40 -9.21
CA SER A 258 -0.96 -5.16 -9.97
C SER A 258 -2.30 -4.49 -10.20
N ASN A 259 -2.40 -3.20 -9.88
CA ASN A 259 -3.39 -2.31 -10.48
C ASN A 259 -2.78 -1.66 -11.71
N PHE A 260 -3.58 -1.43 -12.75
CA PHE A 260 -3.20 -0.62 -13.90
C PHE A 260 -4.26 0.45 -14.10
N LYS A 261 -3.86 1.72 -14.03
CA LYS A 261 -4.72 2.89 -14.22
C LYS A 261 -4.11 3.78 -15.30
N MET A 262 -4.90 4.08 -16.32
CA MET A 262 -4.56 5.08 -17.32
C MET A 262 -5.22 6.40 -16.92
N LEU A 263 -4.45 7.47 -16.78
CA LEU A 263 -4.97 8.80 -16.51
C LEU A 263 -5.40 9.43 -17.83
N THR A 264 -6.66 9.85 -17.90
CA THR A 264 -7.22 10.55 -19.05
C THR A 264 -7.28 12.05 -18.77
N SER A 265 -7.44 12.89 -19.80
CA SER A 265 -7.80 14.32 -19.63
C SER A 265 -9.27 14.48 -19.23
N ASN A 266 -9.69 13.75 -18.19
CA ASN A 266 -11.00 13.87 -17.58
C ASN A 266 -10.82 13.76 -16.07
N ILE A 267 -10.95 14.89 -15.40
CA ILE A 267 -10.66 15.04 -13.97
C ILE A 267 -11.48 14.04 -13.13
N THR A 268 -12.77 13.86 -13.42
CA THR A 268 -13.63 12.94 -12.67
C THR A 268 -13.13 11.50 -12.75
N GLN A 269 -12.77 11.03 -13.95
CA GLN A 269 -12.22 9.67 -14.13
C GLN A 269 -10.89 9.49 -13.39
N VAL A 270 -10.05 10.52 -13.39
CA VAL A 270 -8.77 10.51 -12.67
C VAL A 270 -9.01 10.41 -11.17
N VAL A 271 -9.89 11.24 -10.60
CA VAL A 271 -10.23 11.20 -9.16
C VAL A 271 -10.75 9.82 -8.77
N ASP A 272 -11.68 9.25 -9.53
CA ASP A 272 -12.22 7.91 -9.29
C ASP A 272 -11.14 6.84 -9.34
N ALA A 273 -10.23 6.92 -10.32
CA ALA A 273 -9.12 5.99 -10.47
C ALA A 273 -8.16 6.05 -9.27
N LEU A 274 -7.81 7.25 -8.80
CA LEU A 274 -6.91 7.46 -7.66
C LEU A 274 -7.56 7.01 -6.35
N ASP A 275 -8.85 7.29 -6.13
CA ASP A 275 -9.57 6.82 -4.95
C ASP A 275 -9.74 5.30 -4.93
N GLU A 276 -9.90 4.66 -6.10
CA GLU A 276 -9.90 3.20 -6.19
C GLU A 276 -8.57 2.59 -5.76
N LEU A 277 -7.45 3.24 -6.10
CA LEU A 277 -6.11 2.86 -5.65
C LEU A 277 -5.96 3.05 -4.13
N ARG A 278 -6.48 4.15 -3.55
CA ARG A 278 -6.49 4.37 -2.09
C ARG A 278 -7.29 3.30 -1.35
N LYS A 279 -8.47 2.95 -1.88
CA LYS A 279 -9.35 1.93 -1.29
C LYS A 279 -8.70 0.54 -1.32
N ASN A 280 -8.20 0.13 -2.49
CA ASN A 280 -7.70 -1.22 -2.74
C ASN A 280 -6.25 -1.23 -3.28
N PRO A 281 -5.27 -0.81 -2.47
CA PRO A 281 -3.89 -0.77 -2.91
C PRO A 281 -3.39 -2.19 -3.20
N LYS A 282 -2.72 -2.37 -4.34
CA LYS A 282 -2.00 -3.60 -4.66
C LYS A 282 -0.49 -3.41 -4.46
N LYS A 283 0.26 -4.52 -4.55
CA LYS A 283 1.72 -4.50 -4.42
C LYS A 283 2.38 -3.64 -5.50
N PHE A 284 1.85 -3.68 -6.72
CA PHE A 284 2.26 -2.86 -7.84
C PHE A 284 1.07 -2.00 -8.26
N ASN A 285 1.22 -0.69 -8.30
CA ASN A 285 0.19 0.20 -8.84
C ASN A 285 0.83 0.93 -10.01
N CYS A 286 0.45 0.54 -11.23
CA CYS A 286 0.94 1.14 -12.46
C CYS A 286 0.00 2.26 -12.86
N ILE A 287 0.51 3.50 -12.83
CA ILE A 287 -0.22 4.69 -13.30
C ILE A 287 0.48 5.15 -14.57
N ASN A 288 -0.26 5.20 -15.68
CA ASN A 288 0.25 5.66 -16.96
C ASN A 288 -0.52 6.91 -17.39
N ASP A 289 0.18 7.92 -17.86
CA ASP A 289 -0.44 9.08 -18.47
C ASP A 289 -0.95 8.73 -19.87
N ASN A 290 -2.22 9.03 -20.12
CA ASN A 290 -2.88 8.95 -21.44
C ASN A 290 -3.66 10.25 -21.65
N LEU A 291 -2.98 11.36 -21.40
CA LEU A 291 -3.50 12.71 -21.46
C LEU A 291 -3.54 13.17 -22.92
N SER A 292 -4.65 13.79 -23.34
CA SER A 292 -4.72 14.47 -24.63
C SER A 292 -3.99 15.80 -24.55
N GLU A 293 -3.24 16.15 -25.59
CA GLU A 293 -2.59 17.46 -25.73
C GLU A 293 -3.61 18.61 -25.83
N ASP A 294 -4.88 18.32 -26.16
CA ASP A 294 -5.93 19.32 -26.38
C ASP A 294 -6.39 20.05 -25.11
N ASN A 295 -6.09 19.52 -23.92
CA ASN A 295 -6.62 20.03 -22.64
C ASN A 295 -5.49 20.36 -21.64
N PRO A 296 -4.60 21.32 -21.96
CA PRO A 296 -3.41 21.60 -21.13
C PRO A 296 -3.77 22.06 -19.70
N GLU A 297 -4.87 22.81 -19.53
CA GLU A 297 -5.32 23.27 -18.21
C GLU A 297 -5.79 22.10 -17.34
N GLU A 298 -6.60 21.18 -17.88
CA GLU A 298 -7.01 19.97 -17.14
C GLU A 298 -5.82 19.07 -16.83
N ASN A 299 -4.88 18.94 -17.77
CA ASN A 299 -3.68 18.13 -17.57
C ASN A 299 -2.79 18.69 -16.43
N GLN A 300 -2.73 20.01 -16.27
CA GLN A 300 -2.04 20.63 -15.14
C GLN A 300 -2.73 20.27 -13.82
N LEU A 301 -4.06 20.33 -13.76
CA LEU A 301 -4.81 19.93 -12.57
C LEU A 301 -4.64 18.43 -12.27
N ILE A 302 -4.67 17.58 -13.30
CA ILE A 302 -4.43 16.13 -13.16
C ILE A 302 -3.04 15.85 -12.60
N SER A 303 -2.02 16.61 -13.02
CA SER A 303 -0.68 16.50 -12.47
C SER A 303 -0.64 16.84 -10.97
N ALA A 304 -1.36 17.89 -10.55
CA ALA A 304 -1.49 18.25 -9.14
C ALA A 304 -2.27 17.20 -8.33
N LEU A 305 -3.34 16.62 -8.89
CA LEU A 305 -4.09 15.53 -8.26
C LEU A 305 -3.24 14.25 -8.11
N LEU A 306 -2.37 13.97 -9.07
CA LEU A 306 -1.46 12.84 -9.01
C LEU A 306 -0.38 13.06 -7.94
N GLU A 307 0.16 14.27 -7.84
CA GLU A 307 1.08 14.66 -6.76
C GLU A 307 0.40 14.52 -5.38
N ASP A 308 -0.82 15.05 -5.24
CA ASP A 308 -1.65 14.90 -4.02
C ASP A 308 -1.85 13.43 -3.63
N PHE A 309 -2.15 12.57 -4.62
CA PHE A 309 -2.27 11.14 -4.39
C PHE A 309 -0.97 10.50 -3.90
N TYR A 310 0.17 10.81 -4.51
CA TYR A 310 1.44 10.23 -4.06
C TYR A 310 1.83 10.72 -2.67
N LEU A 311 1.61 11.99 -2.36
CA LEU A 311 1.87 12.52 -1.02
C LEU A 311 0.94 11.91 0.03
N SER A 312 -0.27 11.48 -0.33
CA SER A 312 -1.14 10.71 0.58
C SER A 312 -0.63 9.31 0.92
N LEU A 313 0.31 8.77 0.14
CA LEU A 313 0.89 7.43 0.36
C LEU A 313 2.34 7.49 0.85
N PHE A 314 3.08 8.49 0.39
CA PHE A 314 4.50 8.67 0.62
C PHE A 314 4.79 10.15 0.94
N PRO A 315 4.26 10.66 2.07
CA PRO A 315 4.45 12.07 2.44
C PRO A 315 5.90 12.40 2.78
N VAL A 316 6.64 11.41 3.30
CA VAL A 316 8.07 11.55 3.60
C VAL A 316 8.88 11.34 2.32
N ARG A 317 9.66 12.36 1.94
CA ARG A 317 10.55 12.26 0.78
C ARG A 317 11.56 11.16 0.95
N SER A 318 11.82 10.47 -0.15
CA SER A 318 12.97 9.59 -0.26
C SER A 318 14.28 10.38 -0.13
N GLN A 319 15.28 9.78 0.51
CA GLN A 319 16.65 10.30 0.54
C GLN A 319 17.28 10.47 -0.86
N PHE A 320 16.68 9.85 -1.88
CA PHE A 320 17.12 9.94 -3.28
C PHE A 320 16.39 11.05 -4.07
N GLU A 321 15.38 11.69 -3.48
CA GLU A 321 14.71 12.84 -4.09
C GLU A 321 15.54 14.11 -3.90
N LEU A 322 15.38 15.04 -4.85
CA LEU A 322 15.97 16.36 -4.73
C LEU A 322 15.18 17.20 -3.71
N GLU A 323 15.87 18.15 -3.08
CA GLU A 323 15.23 19.20 -2.31
C GLU A 323 14.23 19.99 -3.17
N ASN A 324 13.21 20.59 -2.54
CA ASN A 324 12.11 21.29 -3.22
C ASN A 324 12.53 22.31 -4.27
N ASN A 325 13.61 23.03 -3.99
CA ASN A 325 14.10 24.10 -4.85
C ASN A 325 15.08 23.58 -5.92
N TYR A 326 15.34 22.29 -5.95
CA TYR A 326 16.27 21.64 -6.84
C TYR A 326 15.51 20.78 -7.83
N ARG A 327 15.74 21.03 -9.11
CA ARG A 327 15.31 20.16 -10.20
C ARG A 327 16.50 19.48 -10.80
N ASN A 328 16.28 18.27 -11.33
CA ASN A 328 17.34 17.59 -12.05
C ASN A 328 17.68 18.43 -13.28
N ARG A 329 18.89 18.99 -13.30
CA ARG A 329 19.37 19.85 -14.38
C ARG A 329 19.51 19.08 -15.70
N PHE A 330 19.73 17.77 -15.64
CA PHE A 330 19.98 16.94 -16.82
C PHE A 330 19.02 15.76 -16.81
N GLN A 331 18.10 15.74 -17.77
CA GLN A 331 17.21 14.60 -17.94
C GLN A 331 17.99 13.33 -18.32
N TYR A 332 19.05 13.47 -19.12
CA TYR A 332 19.88 12.36 -19.59
C TYR A 332 21.31 12.42 -19.03
N TYR A 333 21.89 11.25 -18.77
CA TYR A 333 23.25 11.13 -18.25
C TYR A 333 24.31 11.66 -19.22
N ASP A 334 24.08 11.54 -20.53
CA ASP A 334 25.02 12.02 -21.54
C ASP A 334 25.08 13.55 -21.58
N ASP A 335 23.97 14.24 -21.36
CA ASP A 335 23.94 15.70 -21.25
C ASP A 335 24.73 16.19 -20.04
N TYR A 336 24.60 15.49 -18.90
CA TYR A 336 25.41 15.73 -17.71
C TYR A 336 26.90 15.53 -18.02
N ARG A 337 27.27 14.43 -18.68
CA ARG A 337 28.66 14.13 -19.03
C ARG A 337 29.25 15.19 -19.95
N ALA A 338 28.51 15.61 -20.97
CA ALA A 338 28.95 16.64 -21.91
C ALA A 338 29.10 18.00 -21.21
N TRP A 339 28.16 18.36 -20.33
CA TRP A 339 28.26 19.57 -19.53
C TRP A 339 29.45 19.52 -18.56
N PHE A 340 29.66 18.38 -17.88
CA PHE A 340 30.74 18.20 -16.93
C PHE A 340 32.11 18.28 -17.63
N ALA A 341 32.24 17.70 -18.83
CA ALA A 341 33.44 17.82 -19.65
C ALA A 341 33.72 19.26 -20.06
N ARG A 342 32.72 20.00 -20.56
CA ARG A 342 32.85 21.42 -20.91
C ARG A 342 33.21 22.28 -19.70
N LYS A 343 32.56 22.08 -18.56
CA LYS A 343 32.85 22.78 -17.30
C LYS A 343 34.27 22.51 -16.82
N THR A 344 34.72 21.25 -16.92
CA THR A 344 36.09 20.85 -16.53
C THR A 344 37.13 21.45 -17.46
N LEU A 345 36.91 21.41 -18.78
CA LEU A 345 37.78 22.04 -19.78
C LEU A 345 37.89 23.54 -19.56
N PHE A 346 36.75 24.23 -19.37
CA PHE A 346 36.73 25.66 -19.09
C PHE A 346 37.48 26.00 -17.80
N ARG A 347 37.20 25.28 -16.70
CA ARG A 347 37.89 25.47 -15.41
C ARG A 347 39.39 25.28 -15.55
N ASN A 348 39.82 24.20 -16.21
CA ASN A 348 41.24 23.93 -16.42
C ASN A 348 41.90 24.98 -17.33
N GLY A 349 41.18 25.48 -18.34
CA GLY A 349 41.61 26.59 -19.18
C GLY A 349 41.81 27.89 -18.38
N VAL A 350 40.88 28.22 -17.49
CA VAL A 350 41.00 29.38 -16.58
C VAL A 350 42.21 29.21 -15.65
N TYR A 351 42.39 28.04 -15.03
CA TYR A 351 43.56 27.80 -14.18
C TYR A 351 44.88 27.89 -14.94
N ALA A 352 44.95 27.35 -16.16
CA ALA A 352 46.15 27.47 -17.00
C ALA A 352 46.42 28.94 -17.37
N PHE A 353 45.39 29.71 -17.74
CA PHE A 353 45.52 31.13 -18.04
C PHE A 353 46.00 31.93 -16.83
N CYS A 354 45.39 31.73 -15.65
CA CYS A 354 45.82 32.38 -14.41
C CYS A 354 47.27 32.03 -14.05
N LEU A 355 47.68 30.77 -14.23
CA LEU A 355 49.06 30.34 -14.01
C LEU A 355 50.03 31.03 -14.97
N VAL A 356 49.69 31.10 -16.27
CA VAL A 356 50.52 31.80 -17.26
C VAL A 356 50.61 33.30 -16.94
N ALA A 357 49.50 33.95 -16.63
CA ALA A 357 49.47 35.35 -16.22
C ALA A 357 50.34 35.60 -14.98
N PHE A 358 50.24 34.73 -13.97
CA PHE A 358 51.08 34.78 -12.77
C PHE A 358 52.56 34.64 -13.11
N LEU A 359 52.95 33.66 -13.93
CA LEU A 359 54.33 33.46 -14.37
C LEU A 359 54.87 34.67 -15.16
N VAL A 360 54.04 35.29 -16.01
CA VAL A 360 54.40 36.52 -16.73
C VAL A 360 54.59 37.68 -15.75
N CYS A 361 53.69 37.87 -14.78
CA CYS A 361 53.84 38.90 -13.74
C CYS A 361 55.12 38.69 -12.93
N VAL A 362 55.40 37.47 -12.48
CA VAL A 362 56.65 37.12 -11.77
C VAL A 362 57.86 37.42 -12.64
N LYS A 363 57.85 37.02 -13.92
CA LYS A 363 58.93 37.33 -14.86
C LYS A 363 59.12 38.85 -14.99
N MET A 364 58.07 39.62 -15.20
CA MET A 364 58.12 41.08 -15.33
C MET A 364 58.64 41.75 -14.05
N LEU A 365 58.23 41.28 -12.86
CA LEU A 365 58.75 41.74 -11.57
C LEU A 365 60.24 41.41 -11.40
N CYS A 366 60.65 40.18 -11.73
CA CYS A 366 62.05 39.76 -11.71
C CYS A 366 62.91 40.55 -12.71
N PHE A 367 62.41 40.85 -13.92
CA PHE A 367 63.13 41.67 -14.92
C PHE A 367 63.22 43.15 -14.50
N ARG A 368 62.16 43.73 -13.92
CA ARG A 368 62.22 45.08 -13.32
C ARG A 368 63.20 45.13 -12.15
N HIS A 369 63.29 44.06 -11.35
CA HIS A 369 64.28 43.95 -10.30
C HIS A 369 65.69 43.64 -10.81
N LYS A 370 65.89 43.00 -11.96
CA LYS A 370 67.22 42.87 -12.60
C LYS A 370 67.82 44.24 -12.94
N GLY A 371 67.01 45.22 -13.36
CA GLY A 371 67.48 46.60 -13.57
C GLY A 371 67.91 47.31 -12.28
N LYS A 372 67.29 46.99 -11.15
CA LYS A 372 67.70 47.48 -9.82
C LYS A 372 68.89 46.71 -9.26
N PHE A 373 68.92 45.38 -9.39
CA PHE A 373 70.03 44.52 -8.96
C PHE A 373 71.30 44.75 -9.77
N ALA A 374 71.20 44.96 -11.09
CA ALA A 374 72.34 45.33 -11.92
C ALA A 374 72.89 46.72 -11.56
N ARG A 375 72.03 47.69 -11.23
CA ARG A 375 72.48 48.98 -10.67
C ARG A 375 73.15 48.81 -9.31
N THR A 376 72.63 47.98 -8.41
CA THR A 376 73.27 47.72 -7.11
C THR A 376 74.60 46.98 -7.24
N LEU A 377 74.73 46.03 -8.16
CA LEU A 377 75.99 45.32 -8.46
C LEU A 377 77.03 46.21 -9.16
N VAL A 378 76.61 47.11 -10.06
CA VAL A 378 77.51 48.09 -10.69
C VAL A 378 77.97 49.16 -9.69
N PHE A 379 77.10 49.61 -8.77
CA PHE A 379 77.48 50.52 -7.69
C PHE A 379 78.36 49.86 -6.60
N LEU A 380 78.31 48.54 -6.44
CA LEU A 380 79.22 47.79 -5.57
C LEU A 380 80.57 47.51 -6.26
N SER A 381 80.59 47.34 -7.59
CA SER A 381 81.82 47.18 -8.38
C SER A 381 82.59 48.48 -8.59
N SER A 382 81.93 49.64 -8.61
CA SER A 382 82.59 50.95 -8.81
C SER A 382 83.15 51.57 -7.52
N ARG A 383 82.96 50.92 -6.37
CA ARG A 383 83.41 51.42 -5.06
C ARG A 383 84.74 50.84 -4.59
N THR A 384 85.40 50.02 -5.41
CA THR A 384 86.62 49.27 -5.03
C THR A 384 87.94 49.80 -5.61
N ASP A 385 87.94 50.82 -6.48
CA ASP A 385 89.19 51.31 -7.13
C ASP A 385 89.66 52.70 -6.67
N TYR A 386 89.27 53.13 -5.47
CA TYR A 386 89.93 54.25 -4.78
C TYR A 386 90.21 53.88 -3.33
N ASN A 387 91.26 53.07 -3.11
CA ASN A 387 92.14 53.14 -1.94
C ASN A 387 93.37 52.22 -2.14
N THR A 388 94.54 52.67 -1.66
CA THR A 388 95.90 52.05 -1.62
C THR A 388 96.68 52.14 -2.95
N ILE A 389 97.76 52.94 -3.11
CA ILE A 389 99.07 52.99 -2.40
C ILE A 389 99.66 51.61 -2.15
#